data_AF-A0A417CMY1-F1
#
_entry.id   AF-A0A417CMY1-F1
#
_cell.length_a   1.000
_cell.length_b   1.000
_cell.length_c   1.000
_cell.angle_alpha   90.00
_cell.angle_beta   90.00
_cell.angle_gamma   90.00
#
_symmetry.space_group_name_H-M   'P 1'
#
loop_
_entity.id
_entity.type
_entity.pdbx_description
1 polymer ?
#
loop_
_entity_poly.entity_id
_entity_poly.type
_entity_poly.pdbx_seq_one_letter_code
_entity_poly.pdbx_strand_id
1 'polypeptide(L)'
;MITKKDVSKTYERLFVQSSIFLGNHIGIYERPYITLSAYKDAISEWYGPYEIYMHVCGYDNFGYAYVYRMQNEEEFFNILHELINWMRDHEQGIIYWDDIISDNLFPEFRNAEMEMW
;
A
#
# COMPACT_ATOMS: atom_id res chain seq x y z
N MET A 1 37.02 20.45 12.11
CA MET A 1 37.06 19.10 11.53
C MET A 1 35.78 18.94 10.74
N ILE A 2 35.85 19.06 9.41
CA ILE A 2 34.71 18.79 8.54
C ILE A 2 34.74 17.30 8.24
N THR A 3 33.81 16.56 8.83
CA THR A 3 33.30 15.33 8.23
C THR A 3 31.89 15.66 7.77
N LYS A 4 31.78 16.13 6.53
CA LYS A 4 30.55 16.01 5.75
C LYS A 4 30.16 14.53 5.78
N LYS A 5 28.97 14.19 6.26
CA LYS A 5 28.29 13.02 5.71
C LYS A 5 27.44 13.54 4.57
N ASP A 6 28.05 13.44 3.40
CA ASP A 6 27.57 13.87 2.10
C ASP A 6 26.26 13.14 1.74
N VAL A 7 25.37 13.93 1.14
CA VAL A 7 24.14 13.58 0.41
C VAL A 7 23.10 12.74 1.16
N SER A 8 21.98 13.39 1.48
CA SER A 8 20.68 12.75 1.69
C SER A 8 20.50 11.59 0.71
N LYS A 9 20.53 10.33 1.19
CA LYS A 9 20.01 9.23 0.38
C LYS A 9 18.53 9.54 0.17
N THR A 10 18.19 10.10 -0.98
CA THR A 10 16.82 10.24 -1.45
C THR A 10 16.31 8.82 -1.61
N TYR A 11 15.36 8.43 -0.77
CA TYR A 11 14.66 7.18 -0.96
C TYR A 11 13.89 7.24 -2.27
N GLU A 12 13.78 6.12 -2.95
CA GLU A 12 12.93 6.01 -4.13
C GLU A 12 11.50 5.81 -3.65
N ARG A 13 10.55 6.54 -4.26
CA ARG A 13 9.13 6.44 -3.92
C ARG A 13 8.31 6.21 -5.18
N LEU A 14 7.41 5.25 -5.10
CA LEU A 14 6.30 5.10 -6.03
C LEU A 14 4.99 5.38 -5.29
N PHE A 15 4.08 6.09 -5.94
CA PHE A 15 2.70 6.26 -5.48
C PHE A 15 1.76 5.81 -6.60
N VAL A 16 0.83 4.92 -6.27
CA VAL A 16 -0.22 4.45 -7.18
C VAL A 16 -1.56 4.61 -6.49
N GLN A 17 -2.58 4.94 -7.26
CA GLN A 17 -3.96 4.97 -6.81
C GLN A 17 -4.81 4.10 -7.73
N SER A 18 -5.67 3.28 -7.15
CA SER A 18 -6.65 2.45 -7.86
C SER A 18 -8.07 2.75 -7.37
N SER A 19 -9.01 2.89 -8.30
CA SER A 19 -10.42 3.13 -7.96
C SER A 19 -11.13 1.86 -7.51
N ILE A 20 -12.03 1.96 -6.52
CA ILE A 20 -12.94 0.87 -6.18
C ILE A 20 -14.29 1.04 -6.88
N PHE A 21 -14.74 0.02 -7.61
CA PHE A 21 -16.08 -0.02 -8.20
C PHE A 21 -17.00 -0.89 -7.35
N LEU A 22 -17.97 -0.25 -6.70
CA LEU A 22 -18.89 -0.93 -5.79
C LEU A 22 -20.11 -1.51 -6.51
N GLY A 23 -20.48 -2.74 -6.14
CA GLY A 23 -21.70 -3.39 -6.65
C GLY A 23 -23.00 -2.79 -6.09
N ASN A 24 -22.93 -2.17 -4.91
CA ASN A 24 -24.04 -1.45 -4.27
C ASN A 24 -23.51 -0.14 -3.66
N HIS A 25 -24.16 0.98 -3.98
CA HIS A 25 -23.75 2.33 -3.60
C HIS A 25 -24.72 2.99 -2.59
N ILE A 26 -25.68 2.23 -2.05
CA ILE A 26 -26.68 2.79 -1.14
C ILE A 26 -26.00 3.29 0.14
N GLY A 27 -26.09 4.61 0.40
CA GLY A 27 -25.53 5.25 1.59
C GLY A 27 -24.08 5.69 1.47
N ILE A 28 -23.45 5.55 0.29
CA ILE A 28 -22.05 5.91 0.05
C ILE A 28 -22.00 7.19 -0.79
N TYR A 29 -21.50 8.27 -0.19
CA TYR A 29 -21.51 9.61 -0.80
C TYR A 29 -20.29 9.88 -1.70
N GLU A 30 -19.18 9.16 -1.51
CA GLU A 30 -17.97 9.25 -2.34
C GLU A 30 -17.40 7.86 -2.63
N ARG A 31 -16.76 7.69 -3.80
CA ARG A 31 -16.22 6.40 -4.22
C ARG A 31 -14.93 6.10 -3.44
N PRO A 32 -14.86 4.97 -2.70
CA PRO A 32 -13.61 4.58 -2.05
C PRO A 32 -12.53 4.26 -3.09
N TYR A 33 -11.28 4.37 -2.69
CA TYR A 33 -10.12 4.08 -3.54
C TYR A 33 -9.00 3.47 -2.70
N ILE A 34 -8.08 2.78 -3.37
CA ILE A 34 -6.90 2.18 -2.77
C ILE A 34 -5.69 3.00 -3.17
N THR A 35 -4.79 3.23 -2.23
CA THR A 35 -3.48 3.81 -2.52
C THR A 35 -2.37 2.83 -2.17
N LEU A 36 -1.30 2.86 -2.96
CA LEU A 36 -0.06 2.16 -2.73
C LEU A 36 1.06 3.20 -2.65
N SER A 37 1.80 3.23 -1.54
CA SER A 37 3.05 3.98 -1.42
C SER A 37 4.21 3.02 -1.17
N ALA A 38 5.10 2.87 -2.14
CA ALA A 38 6.30 2.05 -2.00
C ALA A 38 7.52 2.91 -1.75
N TYR A 39 8.35 2.50 -0.80
CA TYR A 39 9.56 3.18 -0.36
C TYR A 39 10.74 2.21 -0.44
N LYS A 40 11.76 2.58 -1.22
CA LYS A 40 13.03 1.86 -1.31
C LYS A 40 14.15 2.74 -0.77
N ASP A 41 15.07 2.16 -0.02
CA ASP A 41 16.15 2.88 0.65
C ASP A 41 15.64 4.00 1.58
N ALA A 42 14.45 3.84 2.17
CA ALA A 42 14.00 4.74 3.22
C ALA A 42 14.90 4.58 4.45
N ILE A 43 15.49 5.69 4.88
CA ILE A 43 16.34 5.77 6.08
C ILE A 43 15.65 6.74 7.03
N SER A 44 14.82 6.21 7.93
CA SER A 44 14.29 6.96 9.06
C SER A 44 14.08 6.06 10.27
N GLU A 45 13.77 6.63 11.42
CA GLU A 45 13.37 5.89 12.63
C GLU A 45 12.01 5.17 12.47
N TRP A 46 11.23 5.55 11.46
CA TRP A 46 9.85 5.11 11.26
C TRP A 46 9.66 4.19 10.04
N TYR A 47 10.66 4.11 9.16
CA TYR A 47 10.57 3.41 7.88
C TYR A 47 11.76 2.45 7.71
N GLY A 48 11.46 1.20 7.39
CA GLY A 48 12.44 0.21 6.94
C GLY A 48 12.96 0.51 5.51
N PRO A 49 14.04 -0.17 5.09
CA PRO A 49 14.66 0.07 3.78
C PRO A 49 13.78 -0.37 2.59
N TYR A 50 12.80 -1.24 2.82
CA TYR A 50 11.91 -1.80 1.80
C TYR A 50 10.50 -1.93 2.36
N GLU A 51 9.65 -0.93 2.13
CA GLU A 51 8.29 -0.90 2.66
C GLU A 51 7.27 -0.54 1.59
N ILE A 52 6.12 -1.18 1.62
CA ILE A 52 4.98 -0.87 0.77
C ILE A 52 3.76 -0.68 1.66
N TYR A 53 3.14 0.49 1.58
CA TYR A 53 1.91 0.82 2.29
C TYR A 53 0.74 0.70 1.34
N MET A 54 -0.25 -0.09 1.73
CA MET A 54 -1.55 -0.22 1.07
C MET A 54 -2.61 0.41 1.96
N HIS A 55 -3.42 1.31 1.44
CA HIS A 55 -4.43 2.01 2.23
C HIS A 55 -5.75 2.05 1.48
N VAL A 56 -6.82 1.59 2.14
CA VAL A 56 -8.19 1.83 1.69
C VAL A 56 -8.61 3.21 2.19
N CYS A 57 -8.81 4.14 1.27
CA CYS A 57 -9.33 5.46 1.56
C CYS A 57 -10.85 5.47 1.38
N GLY A 58 -11.59 5.56 2.48
CA GLY A 58 -13.02 5.87 2.50
C GLY A 58 -13.31 7.30 2.99
N TYR A 59 -14.55 7.74 2.84
CA TYR A 59 -15.09 8.93 3.48
C TYR A 59 -15.66 8.57 4.87
N ASP A 60 -15.80 9.54 5.78
CA ASP A 60 -16.26 9.38 7.19
C ASP A 60 -15.33 8.60 8.14
N ASN A 61 -14.00 8.82 8.05
CA ASN A 61 -12.96 8.20 8.89
C ASN A 61 -12.88 6.67 8.79
N PHE A 62 -13.55 6.06 7.80
CA PHE A 62 -13.36 4.66 7.49
C PHE A 62 -12.17 4.50 6.55
N GLY A 63 -11.10 3.94 7.09
CA GLY A 63 -9.91 3.56 6.34
C GLY A 63 -9.04 2.68 7.22
N TYR A 64 -8.33 1.76 6.58
CA TYR A 64 -7.33 0.94 7.21
C TYR A 64 -6.17 0.77 6.26
N ALA A 65 -4.97 0.72 6.83
CA ALA A 65 -3.75 0.56 6.08
C ALA A 65 -3.04 -0.72 6.50
N TYR A 66 -2.32 -1.30 5.55
CA TYR A 66 -1.37 -2.36 5.79
C TYR A 66 -0.01 -1.94 5.29
N VAL A 67 1.03 -2.32 6.02
CA VAL A 67 2.42 -2.16 5.61
C VAL A 67 3.03 -3.53 5.37
N TYR A 68 3.65 -3.69 4.20
CA TYR A 68 4.46 -4.85 3.84
C TYR A 68 5.92 -4.46 4.03
N ARG A 69 6.65 -5.22 4.86
CA ARG A 69 8.09 -5.05 5.07
C ARG A 69 8.85 -6.24 4.50
N MET A 70 9.88 -5.94 3.71
CA MET A 70 10.70 -6.92 3.02
C MET A 70 12.14 -6.86 3.51
N GLN A 71 12.83 -8.00 3.46
CA GLN A 71 14.21 -8.09 3.96
C GLN A 71 15.22 -7.68 2.89
N ASN A 72 14.85 -7.78 1.61
CA ASN A 72 15.73 -7.47 0.49
C ASN A 72 14.98 -6.89 -0.73
N GLU A 73 15.76 -6.36 -1.67
CA GLU A 73 15.27 -5.68 -2.88
C GLU A 73 14.51 -6.61 -3.84
N GLU A 74 14.88 -7.90 -3.93
CA GLU A 74 14.20 -8.87 -4.78
C GLU A 74 12.78 -9.14 -4.28
N GLU A 75 12.62 -9.41 -2.98
CA GLU A 75 11.32 -9.55 -2.33
C GLU A 75 10.48 -8.29 -2.50
N PHE A 76 11.09 -7.11 -2.32
CA PHE A 76 10.43 -5.81 -2.49
C PHE A 76 9.81 -5.67 -3.88
N PHE A 77 10.59 -5.90 -4.95
CA PHE A 77 10.07 -5.75 -6.30
C PHE A 77 9.08 -6.85 -6.68
N ASN A 78 9.27 -8.08 -6.21
CA ASN A 78 8.31 -9.16 -6.43
C ASN A 78 6.95 -8.80 -5.84
N ILE A 79 6.91 -8.39 -4.57
CA ILE A 79 5.67 -8.01 -3.90
C ILE A 79 5.07 -6.74 -4.51
N LEU A 80 5.89 -5.75 -4.87
CA LEU A 80 5.42 -4.53 -5.54
C LEU A 80 4.71 -4.85 -6.86
N HIS A 81 5.27 -5.72 -7.69
CA HIS A 81 4.64 -6.12 -8.95
C HIS A 81 3.32 -6.87 -8.72
N GLU A 82 3.27 -7.80 -7.77
CA GLU A 82 2.04 -8.52 -7.43
C GLU A 82 0.96 -7.58 -6.90
N LEU A 83 1.30 -6.61 -6.04
CA LEU A 83 0.36 -5.62 -5.53
C LEU A 83 -0.16 -4.68 -6.63
N ILE A 84 0.70 -4.25 -7.57
CA ILE A 84 0.28 -3.44 -8.71
C ILE A 84 -0.66 -4.24 -9.64
N ASN A 85 -0.35 -5.50 -9.90
CA ASN A 85 -1.23 -6.39 -10.68
C ASN A 85 -2.57 -6.58 -9.98
N TRP A 86 -2.55 -6.85 -8.68
CA TRP A 86 -3.75 -6.95 -7.86
C TRP A 86 -4.58 -5.66 -7.91
N MET A 87 -3.96 -4.48 -7.77
CA MET A 87 -4.65 -3.19 -7.86
C MET A 87 -5.30 -2.98 -9.22
N ARG A 88 -4.64 -3.43 -10.30
CA ARG A 88 -5.16 -3.35 -11.67
C ARG A 88 -6.33 -4.30 -11.90
N ASP A 89 -6.25 -5.52 -11.40
CA ASP A 89 -7.33 -6.51 -11.50
C ASP A 89 -8.55 -6.07 -10.70
N HIS A 90 -8.31 -5.55 -9.49
CA HIS A 90 -9.30 -4.92 -8.64
C HIS A 90 -10.02 -3.77 -9.36
N GLU A 91 -9.28 -2.90 -10.06
CA GLU A 91 -9.84 -1.76 -10.79
C GLU A 91 -10.79 -2.16 -11.93
N GLN A 92 -10.67 -3.38 -12.44
CA GLN A 92 -11.54 -3.94 -13.49
C GLN A 92 -12.72 -4.73 -12.92
N GLY A 93 -12.71 -5.02 -11.62
CA GLY A 93 -13.72 -5.82 -10.92
C GLY A 93 -14.86 -5.00 -10.31
N ILE A 94 -15.84 -5.71 -9.74
CA ILE A 94 -16.86 -5.16 -8.86
C ILE A 94 -16.63 -5.73 -7.47
N ILE A 95 -16.64 -4.88 -6.45
CA ILE A 95 -16.41 -5.27 -5.06
C ILE A 95 -17.63 -4.92 -4.21
N TYR A 96 -17.93 -5.78 -3.23
CA TYR A 96 -18.99 -5.52 -2.27
C TYR A 96 -18.43 -4.72 -1.09
N TRP A 97 -19.26 -3.83 -0.55
CA TRP A 97 -18.88 -3.02 0.61
C TRP A 97 -18.47 -3.90 1.81
N ASP A 98 -19.15 -5.03 1.99
CA ASP A 98 -18.85 -6.01 3.05
C ASP A 98 -17.42 -6.56 2.96
N ASP A 99 -16.89 -6.73 1.74
CA ASP A 99 -15.51 -7.20 1.54
C ASP A 99 -14.50 -6.13 1.97
N ILE A 100 -14.82 -4.86 1.71
CA ILE A 100 -13.98 -3.72 2.09
C ILE A 100 -13.89 -3.60 3.60
N ILE A 101 -15.00 -3.74 4.33
CA ILE A 101 -15.05 -3.62 5.80
C ILE A 101 -14.57 -4.87 6.56
N SER A 102 -14.20 -5.94 5.85
CA SER A 102 -13.80 -7.21 6.44
C SER A 102 -12.33 -7.27 6.88
N ASP A 103 -11.57 -6.19 6.70
CA ASP A 103 -10.11 -6.03 6.91
C ASP A 103 -9.22 -7.04 6.14
N ASN A 104 -9.80 -7.97 5.37
CA ASN A 104 -9.08 -9.04 4.66
C ASN A 104 -8.94 -8.80 3.15
N LEU A 105 -8.95 -7.53 2.73
CA LEU A 105 -8.96 -7.19 1.31
C LEU A 105 -7.61 -7.44 0.62
N PHE A 106 -6.51 -7.20 1.32
CA PHE A 106 -5.19 -7.22 0.73
C PHE A 106 -4.54 -8.62 0.76
N PRO A 107 -3.74 -8.97 -0.27
CA PRO A 107 -3.11 -10.28 -0.36
C PRO A 107 -1.97 -10.47 0.65
N GLU A 108 -1.93 -11.63 1.31
CA GLU A 108 -0.83 -12.02 2.18
C GLU A 108 0.33 -12.62 1.38
N PHE A 109 1.57 -12.29 1.78
CA PHE A 109 2.79 -12.84 1.18
C PHE A 109 3.64 -13.52 2.24
N ARG A 110 4.08 -14.76 1.99
CA ARG A 110 4.92 -15.52 2.94
C ARG A 110 6.29 -14.88 3.22
N ASN A 111 6.77 -14.06 2.29
CA ASN A 111 8.10 -13.44 2.35
C ASN A 111 8.02 -11.95 2.74
N ALA A 112 6.87 -11.50 3.25
CA ALA A 112 6.70 -10.15 3.76
C ALA A 112 6.12 -10.22 5.18
N GLU A 113 6.58 -9.34 6.06
CA GLU A 113 5.85 -9.03 7.28
C GLU A 113 4.73 -8.06 6.92
N MET A 114 3.48 -8.43 7.24
CA MET A 114 2.31 -7.61 7.00
C MET A 114 1.73 -7.15 8.35
N GLU A 115 1.70 -5.84 8.57
CA GLU A 115 1.14 -5.24 9.78
C GLU A 115 0.02 -4.27 9.44
N MET A 116 -1.04 -4.27 10.24
CA MET A 116 -2.10 -3.26 10.18
C MET A 116 -1.62 -1.96 10.85
N TRP A 117 -1.83 -0.82 10.18
CA TRP A 117 -1.40 0.51 10.63
C TRP A 117 -2.59 1.43 10.91
#